data_AF-A0A4V2APQ3-F1
#
_entry.id   AF-A0A4V2APQ3-F1
#
_cell.length_a   1.000
_cell.length_b   1.000
_cell.length_c   1.000
_cell.angle_alpha   90.00
_cell.angle_beta   90.00
_cell.angle_gamma   90.00
#
_symmetry.space_group_name_H-M   'P 1'
#
loop_
_entity.id
_entity.type
_entity.pdbx_description
1 polymer ?
#
loop_
_entity_poly.entity_id
_entity_poly.type
_entity_poly.pdbx_seq_one_letter_code
_entity_poly.pdbx_strand_id
1 'polypeptide(L)' 'MKTIYTILFFLDLLVLIALSYFLLKLVDTGGHGVLTIFVLLALIGSIMLLATFLDRYIKPHK' A
#
# COMPACT_ATOMS: atom_id res chain seq x y z
N MET A 1 2.18 -13.67 17.07
CA MET A 1 2.32 -13.56 15.59
C MET A 1 1.14 -12.84 14.95
N LYS A 2 -0.12 -13.30 15.10
CA LYS A 2 -1.31 -12.65 14.47
C LYS A 2 -1.40 -11.14 14.69
N THR A 3 -1.23 -10.67 15.93
CA THR A 3 -1.34 -9.24 16.28
C THR A 3 -0.35 -8.35 15.50
N ILE A 4 0.86 -8.83 15.25
CA ILE A 4 1.88 -8.09 14.50
C ILE A 4 1.46 -7.95 13.04
N TYR A 5 0.99 -9.03 12.41
CA TYR A 5 0.48 -8.98 11.03
C TYR A 5 -0.76 -8.11 10.90
N THR A 6 -1.63 -8.10 11.91
CA THR A 6 -2.78 -7.20 11.96
C THR A 6 -2.34 -5.73 12.03
N ILE A 7 -1.36 -5.40 12.88
CA ILE A 7 -0.81 -4.03 12.96
C ILE A 7 -0.15 -3.64 11.63
N LEU A 8 0.65 -4.53 11.04
CA LEU A 8 1.29 -4.28 9.74
C LEU A 8 0.29 -4.11 8.60
N PHE A 9 -0.81 -4.87 8.60
CA PHE A 9 -1.90 -4.71 7.65
C PHE A 9 -2.55 -3.33 7.76
N PHE A 10 -2.89 -2.88 8.97
CA PHE A 10 -3.47 -1.53 9.16
C PHE A 10 -2.49 -0.42 8.82
N LEU A 11 -1.20 -0.61 9.14
CA LEU A 11 -0.16 0.35 8.79
C LEU A 11 0.00 0.46 7.27
N ASP A 12 0.06 -0.67 6.56
CA ASP A 12 0.14 -0.69 5.10
C ASP A 12 -1.12 -0.07 4.47
N LEU A 13 -2.31 -0.31 5.03
CA LEU A 13 -3.54 0.36 4.60
C LEU A 13 -3.44 1.89 4.71
N LEU A 14 -2.89 2.42 5.81
CA LEU A 14 -2.67 3.86 5.97
C LEU A 14 -1.69 4.42 4.94
N VAL A 15 -0.62 3.67 4.65
CA VAL A 15 0.34 4.02 3.61
C VAL A 15 -0.34 4.04 2.24
N LEU A 16 -1.19 3.07 1.93
CA LEU A 16 -1.93 2.96 0.67
C LEU A 16 -2.89 4.14 0.48
N ILE A 17 -3.57 4.57 1.55
CA ILE A 17 -4.41 5.79 1.54
C ILE A 17 -3.55 7.03 1.25
N ALA A 18 -2.41 7.17 1.94
CA ALA A 18 -1.51 8.31 1.74
C ALA A 18 -0.96 8.35 0.31
N LEU A 19 -0.50 7.21 -0.22
CA LEU A 19 0.00 7.10 -1.60
C LEU A 19 -1.10 7.41 -2.62
N SER A 20 -2.34 6.98 -2.36
CA SER A 20 -3.48 7.30 -3.23
C SER A 20 -3.77 8.80 -3.26
N TYR A 21 -3.72 9.47 -2.10
CA TYR A 21 -3.85 10.93 -2.03
C TYR A 21 -2.71 11.64 -2.77
N PHE A 22 -1.47 11.18 -2.60
CA PHE A 22 -0.33 11.74 -3.31
C PHE A 22 -0.45 11.56 -4.82
N LEU A 23 -0.90 10.38 -5.29
CA LEU A 23 -1.14 10.14 -6.71
C LEU A 23 -2.17 11.12 -7.25
N LEU A 24 -3.31 11.26 -6.58
CA LEU A 24 -4.37 12.18 -6.98
C LEU A 24 -3.85 13.62 -7.07
N LYS A 25 -3.15 14.08 -6.03
CA LYS A 25 -2.54 15.41 -6.00
C LYS A 25 -1.51 15.61 -7.11
N LEU A 26 -0.73 14.59 -7.43
CA LEU A 26 0.27 14.65 -8.52
C LEU A 26 -0.40 14.77 -9.88
N VAL A 27 -1.49 14.04 -10.09
CA VAL A 27 -2.29 14.12 -11.33
C VAL A 27 -2.92 15.52 -11.46
N ASP A 28 -3.53 16.03 -10.40
CA ASP A 28 -4.19 17.35 -10.40
C ASP A 28 -3.21 18.51 -10.65
N THR A 29 -1.97 18.37 -10.22
CA THR A 29 -0.94 19.41 -10.38
C THR A 29 -0.13 19.29 -11.68
N GLY A 30 -0.43 18.31 -12.54
CA GLY A 30 0.37 18.04 -13.74
C GLY A 30 1.80 17.60 -13.42
N GLY A 31 1.97 16.91 -12.29
CA GLY A 31 3.26 16.58 -11.69
C GLY A 31 4.20 15.78 -12.59
N HIS A 32 5.50 15.88 -12.29
CA HIS A 32 6.56 15.23 -13.06
C HIS A 32 6.33 13.73 -13.23
N GLY A 33 6.33 13.26 -14.48
CA GLY A 33 6.03 11.86 -14.81
C GLY A 33 6.89 10.81 -14.08
N VAL A 34 8.13 11.16 -13.70
CA VAL A 34 8.99 10.29 -12.89
C VAL A 34 8.43 10.06 -11.49
N LEU A 35 7.96 11.13 -10.82
CA LEU A 35 7.32 11.02 -9.51
C LEU A 35 6.03 10.19 -9.61
N THR A 36 5.25 10.38 -10.67
CA THR A 36 4.04 9.58 -10.94
C THR A 36 4.36 8.09 -11.05
N ILE A 37 5.41 7.73 -11.80
CA ILE A 37 5.85 6.33 -11.95
C ILE A 37 6.30 5.75 -10.60
N PHE A 38 7.06 6.51 -9.81
CA PHE A 38 7.48 6.07 -8.47
C PHE A 38 6.28 5.82 -7.55
N VAL A 39 5.31 6.71 -7.54
CA VAL A 39 4.08 6.56 -6.72
C VAL A 39 3.27 5.35 -7.19
N LEU A 40 3.18 5.11 -8.51
CA LEU A 40 2.50 3.94 -9.06
C LEU A 40 3.19 2.63 -8.65
N LEU A 41 4.52 2.55 -8.71
CA LEU A 41 5.27 1.37 -8.27
C LEU A 41 5.10 1.15 -6.75
N ALA A 42 5.11 2.22 -5.95
CA ALA A 42 4.86 2.13 -4.52
C ALA A 42 3.44 1.63 -4.20
N LEU A 43 2.43 2.08 -4.96
CA LEU A 43 1.05 1.59 -4.84
C LEU A 43 0.95 0.09 -5.15
N ILE A 44 1.55 -0.36 -6.25
CA ILE A 44 1.56 -1.79 -6.61
C ILE A 44 2.24 -2.60 -5.50
N GLY A 45 3.40 -2.15 -5.00
CA GLY A 45 4.11 -2.81 -3.91
C GLY A 45 3.28 -2.89 -2.63
N SER A 46 2.60 -1.80 -2.25
CA SER A 46 1.74 -1.77 -1.07
C SER A 46 0.52 -2.70 -1.23
N ILE A 47 -0.11 -2.75 -2.41
CA ILE A 47 -1.20 -3.71 -2.69
C ILE A 47 -0.71 -5.16 -2.55
N MET A 48 0.48 -5.49 -3.04
CA MET A 48 1.06 -6.84 -2.90
C MET A 48 1.37 -7.19 -1.44
N LEU A 49 1.85 -6.22 -0.65
CA LEU A 49 2.07 -6.36 0.79
C LEU A 49 0.74 -6.59 1.52
N LEU A 50 -0.28 -5.79 1.23
CA LEU A 50 -1.64 -5.94 1.76
C LEU A 50 -2.17 -7.35 1.51
N ALA A 51 -2.06 -7.84 0.27
CA ALA A 51 -2.48 -9.20 -0.10
C ALA A 51 -1.73 -10.29 0.69
N THR A 52 -0.43 -10.09 0.89
CA THR A 52 0.41 -11.04 1.66
C THR A 52 0.03 -11.04 3.15
N PHE A 53 -0.22 -9.88 3.74
CA PHE A 53 -0.67 -9.77 5.12
C PHE A 53 -2.07 -10.34 5.30
N LEU A 54 -2.96 -10.11 4.32
CA LEU A 54 -4.31 -10.65 4.31
C LEU A 54 -4.29 -12.19 4.23
N ASP A 55 -3.50 -12.78 3.33
CA ASP A 55 -3.38 -14.23 3.22
C ASP A 55 -2.84 -14.85 4.53
N ARG A 56 -1.80 -14.25 5.12
CA ARG A 56 -1.26 -14.70 6.42
C ARG A 56 -2.24 -14.49 7.59
N TYR A 57 -3.09 -13.46 7.51
CA TYR A 57 -4.11 -13.21 8.53
C TYR A 57 -5.26 -14.22 8.44
N ILE A 58 -5.76 -14.50 7.23
CA ILE A 58 -6.87 -15.43 6.96
C ILE A 58 -6.43 -16.88 7.13
N LYS A 59 -5.23 -17.25 6.68
CA LYS A 59 -4.66 -18.59 6.84
C LYS A 59 -3.46 -18.53 7.78
N PRO A 60 -3.68 -18.50 9.10
CA PRO A 60 -2.62 -18.43 10.10
C PRO A 60 -1.87 -19.77 10.29
N HIS A 61 -1.56 -20.50 9.21
CA HIS A 61 -1.06 -21.89 9.10
C HIS A 61 -2.13 -22.97 8.92
N LYS A 62 -1.95 -23.82 7.90
CA LYS A 62 -2.12 -25.27 8.06
C LYS A 62 -0.88 -25.78 8.81
#